data_AF-A0A960D5T6-F1
#
_entry.id   AF-A0A960D5T6-F1
#
_cell.length_a   1.000
_cell.length_b   1.000
_cell.length_c   1.000
_cell.angle_alpha   90.00
_cell.angle_beta   90.00
_cell.angle_gamma   90.00
#
_symmetry.space_group_name_H-M   'P 1'
#
loop_
_entity.id
_entity.type
_entity.pdbx_description
1 polymer ?
#
loop_
_entity_poly.entity_id
_entity_poly.type
_entity_poly.pdbx_seq_one_letter_code
_entity_poly.pdbx_strand_id
1 'polypeptide(L)' 'MTERFDLVIAGGGPSGSAAAWQAVQTGAKVVVLDKAEFPRDKPCGDGLTARAVSYLQKMGLAHEVAQFHR' A
#
# COMPACT_ATOMS: atom_id res chain seq x y z
N MET A 1 -2.24 -0.64 28.17
CA MET A 1 -1.82 -1.98 27.70
C MET A 1 -0.97 -1.80 26.46
N THR A 2 0.10 -2.57 26.31
CA THR A 2 0.93 -2.57 25.10
C THR A 2 0.41 -3.60 24.11
N GLU A 3 0.26 -3.18 22.85
CA GLU A 3 -0.13 -4.08 21.77
C GLU A 3 1.12 -4.57 21.03
N ARG A 4 1.18 -5.88 20.75
CA ARG A 4 2.27 -6.46 19.94
C ARG A 4 1.86 -6.57 18.48
N PHE A 5 2.82 -6.29 17.60
CA PHE A 5 2.75 -6.40 16.14
C PHE A 5 4.00 -7.15 15.65
N ASP A 6 3.88 -7.90 14.57
CA ASP A 6 4.99 -8.61 13.93
C ASP A 6 5.79 -7.67 13.01
N LEU A 7 5.13 -6.63 12.47
CA LEU A 7 5.74 -5.63 11.59
C LEU A 7 5.13 -4.24 11.82
N VAL A 8 6.01 -3.25 11.95
CA VAL A 8 5.65 -1.81 11.98
C VAL A 8 6.17 -1.17 10.70
N ILE A 9 5.28 -0.52 9.96
CA ILE A 9 5.60 0.21 8.73
C ILE A 9 5.47 1.71 8.99
N ALA A 10 6.55 2.45 8.78
CA ALA A 10 6.57 3.90 8.88
C ALA A 10 6.31 4.53 7.49
N GLY A 11 5.08 4.98 7.26
CA GLY A 11 4.59 5.67 6.07
C GLY A 11 3.55 4.86 5.30
N GLY A 12 2.34 5.41 5.16
CA GLY A 12 1.24 4.86 4.36
C GLY A 12 1.24 5.32 2.91
N GLY A 13 2.43 5.47 2.31
CA GLY A 13 2.57 5.73 0.87
C GLY A 13 2.38 4.47 0.01
N PRO A 14 2.61 4.54 -1.31
CA PRO A 14 2.49 3.39 -2.21
C PRO A 14 3.35 2.19 -1.77
N SER A 15 4.62 2.43 -1.40
CA SER A 15 5.51 1.36 -0.93
C SER A 15 5.07 0.76 0.40
N GLY A 16 4.71 1.60 1.38
CA GLY A 16 4.27 1.14 2.70
C GLY A 16 2.95 0.39 2.65
N SER A 17 1.99 0.86 1.85
CA SER A 17 0.71 0.19 1.64
C SER A 17 0.87 -1.14 0.91
N ALA A 18 1.74 -1.20 -0.11
CA ALA A 18 2.07 -2.45 -0.79
C ALA A 18 2.79 -3.45 0.13
N ALA A 19 3.73 -2.97 0.96
CA ALA A 19 4.42 -3.80 1.95
C ALA A 19 3.45 -4.33 3.01
N ALA A 20 2.55 -3.48 3.51
CA ALA A 20 1.50 -3.88 4.45
C ALA A 20 0.60 -4.95 3.85
N TRP A 21 0.10 -4.72 2.63
CA TRP A 21 -0.74 -5.68 1.91
C TRP A 21 -0.05 -7.03 1.75
N GLN A 22 1.23 -7.04 1.37
CA GLN A 22 2.00 -8.27 1.20
C GLN A 22 2.22 -8.99 2.54
N ALA A 23 2.54 -8.25 3.60
CA ALA A 23 2.79 -8.80 4.93
C ALA A 23 1.54 -9.42 5.56
N VAL A 24 0.36 -8.80 5.40
CA VAL A 24 -0.88 -9.39 5.94
C VAL A 24 -1.26 -10.70 5.25
N GLN A 25 -0.82 -10.94 4.00
CA GLN A 25 -1.03 -12.24 3.33
C GLN A 25 -0.29 -13.39 4.00
N THR A 26 0.74 -13.13 4.82
CA THR A 26 1.47 -14.17 5.56
C THR A 26 0.83 -14.49 6.92
N GLY A 27 -0.26 -13.80 7.27
CA GLY A 27 -0.89 -13.86 8.60
C GLY A 27 -0.23 -12.97 9.64
N ALA A 28 0.73 -12.12 9.25
CA ALA A 28 1.39 -11.19 10.17
C ALA A 28 0.42 -10.12 10.69
N LYS A 29 0.55 -9.78 11.98
CA LYS A 29 -0.12 -8.63 12.58
C LYS A 29 0.68 -7.36 12.30
N VAL A 30 0.19 -6.55 11.38
CA VAL A 30 0.89 -5.36 10.85
C VAL A 30 0.23 -4.08 11.33
N VAL A 31 1.04 -3.06 11.65
CA VAL A 31 0.58 -1.68 11.84
C VAL A 31 1.30 -0.75 10.88
N VAL A 32 0.55 0.17 10.27
CA VAL A 32 1.08 1.24 9.43
C VAL A 32 0.88 2.56 10.17
N LEU A 33 1.95 3.33 10.31
CA LEU A 33 1.94 4.64 10.94
C LEU A 33 2.30 5.68 9.89
N ASP A 34 1.46 6.69 9.68
CA ASP A 34 1.78 7.84 8.83
C ASP A 34 1.59 9.12 9.65
N LYS A 35 2.39 10.14 9.35
CA LYS A 35 2.26 11.47 9.96
C LYS A 35 1.08 12.24 9.36
N ALA A 36 0.73 11.93 8.12
CA ALA A 36 -0.33 12.64 7.41
C ALA A 36 -1.72 12.16 7.84
N GLU A 37 -2.68 13.07 7.77
CA GLU A 37 -4.09 12.74 7.75
C GLU A 37 -4.49 12.28 6.34
N PHE A 38 -5.30 11.23 6.26
CA PHE A 38 -5.80 10.68 4.99
C PHE A 38 -7.25 11.12 4.73
N PRO A 39 -7.67 11.23 3.46
CA PRO A 39 -6.88 11.04 2.24
C PRO A 39 -5.90 12.20 1.98
N ARG A 40 -4.77 11.91 1.33
CA ARG A 40 -3.78 12.92 0.92
C ARG A 40 -3.21 12.64 -0.47
N ASP A 41 -2.82 13.69 -1.18
CA ASP A 41 -2.06 13.54 -2.42
C ASP A 41 -0.64 13.03 -2.16
N LYS A 42 -0.13 12.19 -3.08
CA LYS A 42 1.25 11.67 -3.03
C LYS A 42 1.91 11.70 -4.42
N PRO A 43 2.45 12.85 -4.85
CA PRO A 43 2.87 13.10 -6.24
C PRO A 43 4.24 12.48 -6.63
N CYS A 44 4.51 11.22 -6.29
CA CYS A 44 5.75 10.54 -6.70
C CYS A 44 5.55 9.08 -7.13
N GLY A 45 4.29 8.64 -7.31
CA GLY A 45 3.93 7.27 -7.64
C GLY A 45 3.48 7.05 -9.09
N ASP A 46 3.45 8.10 -9.92
CA ASP A 46 2.66 8.10 -11.15
C ASP A 46 3.35 7.36 -12.33
N GLY A 47 4.63 7.01 -12.16
CA GLY A 47 5.37 6.13 -13.07
C GLY A 47 5.23 4.66 -12.70
N LEU A 48 4.06 4.06 -12.94
CA LEU A 48 3.83 2.65 -12.66
C LEU A 48 4.37 1.75 -13.79
N THR A 49 5.29 0.86 -13.45
CA THR A 49 5.70 -0.22 -14.37
C THR A 49 4.57 -1.23 -14.56
N ALA A 50 4.60 -2.00 -15.65
CA ALA A 50 3.65 -3.10 -15.87
C ALA A 50 3.62 -4.10 -14.69
N ARG A 51 4.76 -4.30 -14.02
CA ARG A 51 4.84 -5.10 -12.79
C ARG A 51 4.05 -4.46 -11.65
N ALA A 52 4.20 -3.16 -11.42
CA ALA A 52 3.45 -2.46 -10.37
C ALA A 52 1.94 -2.52 -10.63
N VAL A 53 1.51 -2.30 -11.88
CA VAL A 53 0.10 -2.46 -12.30
C VAL A 53 -0.41 -3.88 -12.02
N SER A 54 0.34 -4.91 -12.37
CA SER A 54 -0.05 -6.30 -12.09
C SER A 54 -0.22 -6.57 -10.58
N TYR A 55 0.60 -5.97 -9.72
CA TYR A 55 0.43 -6.08 -8.28
C TYR A 55 -0.81 -5.33 -7.78
N LEU A 56 -1.08 -4.13 -8.27
CA LEU A 56 -2.30 -3.39 -7.91
C LEU A 56 -3.58 -4.16 -8.31
N GLN A 57 -3.57 -4.84 -9.46
CA GLN A 57 -4.66 -5.73 -9.85
C GLN A 57 -4.85 -6.88 -8.85
N LYS A 58 -3.77 -7.51 -8.39
CA LYS A 58 -3.82 -8.55 -7.34
C LYS A 58 -4.29 -8.02 -5.99
N MET A 59 -4.06 -6.74 -5.72
CA MET A 59 -4.56 -6.03 -4.53
C MET A 59 -6.06 -5.71 -4.62
N GLY A 60 -6.74 -6.05 -5.72
CA GLY A 60 -8.16 -5.75 -5.94
C GLY A 60 -8.41 -4.37 -6.55
N LEU A 61 -7.36 -3.63 -6.93
CA LEU A 61 -7.44 -2.26 -7.46
C LEU A 61 -7.48 -2.21 -9.00
N ALA A 62 -7.99 -3.27 -9.63
CA ALA A 62 -7.97 -3.39 -11.08
C ALA A 62 -8.82 -2.31 -11.77
N HIS A 63 -9.97 -1.95 -11.18
CA HIS A 63 -10.87 -0.94 -11.75
C HIS A 63 -10.26 0.46 -11.67
N GLU A 64 -9.68 0.80 -10.52
CA GLU A 64 -9.03 2.07 -10.24
C GLU A 64 -7.86 2.28 -11.20
N VAL A 65 -6.99 1.29 -11.36
CA VAL A 65 -5.82 1.42 -12.25
C VAL A 65 -6.22 1.50 -13.72
N ALA A 66 -7.32 0.85 -14.14
CA ALA A 66 -7.82 0.94 -15.50
C ALA A 66 -8.26 2.37 -15.90
N GLN A 67 -8.68 3.19 -14.93
CA GLN A 67 -9.04 4.60 -15.18
C GLN A 67 -7.84 5.48 -15.56
N PHE A 68 -6.62 5.05 -15.20
CA PHE A 68 -5.38 5.78 -15.45
C PHE A 68 -4.56 5.20 -16.61
N HIS A 69 -4.92 4.02 -17.11
CA HIS A 69 -4.37 3.46 -18.36
C HIS A 69 -4.85 4.30 -19.55
N ARG A 70 -3.96 5.15 -20.07
CA ARG A 70 -4.09 5.76 -21.40
C ARG A 70 -3.15 5.09 -22.38
#